data_AF-A0A6I7NR61-F1
#
_entry.id   AF-A0A6I7NR61-F1
#
_cell.length_a   1.000
_cell.length_b   1.000
_cell.length_c   1.000
_cell.angle_alpha   90.00
_cell.angle_beta   90.00
_cell.angle_gamma   90.00
#
_symmetry.space_group_name_H-M   'P 1'
#
loop_
_entity.id
_entity.type
_entity.pdbx_description
1 polymer ?
#
loop_
_entity_poly.entity_id
_entity_poly.type
_entity_poly.pdbx_seq_one_letter_code
_entity_poly.pdbx_strand_id
1 'polypeptide(L)'
;MKIYTNLLTLFLFAFLASCSGTKQITVHDSESHITIDGSLSDWDTGASSLNDSDEIRYFATRQGDYLYVFVDVRSIYKDYSIRQMGMTVYLSNSEDNRRSVGIGYPAGTFNLLRQYPNAFNGFTTDLEWGRKPENIELMTELSKDLFSRVMIVERFDGGSRPEFGFVELSQVEIDGFEIATDTDRRLLSLEMKIPLDGGSLYNVKNEDLWIGFAIEPPVFRFREENQSMSPRQQTSMYGYGYGQRQPRQSARRTVPTQEDWFILRLR
;
A
#
# COMPACT_ATOMS: atom_id res chain seq x y z
N MET A 1 -56.53 7.32 5.61
CA MET A 1 -55.39 6.83 4.79
C MET A 1 -54.15 7.73 4.98
N LYS A 2 -53.64 7.84 6.21
CA LYS A 2 -52.52 8.75 6.59
C LYS A 2 -51.49 8.09 7.54
N ILE A 3 -51.57 6.77 7.73
CA ILE A 3 -50.70 6.03 8.66
C ILE A 3 -49.56 5.33 7.90
N TYR A 4 -49.75 5.01 6.62
CA TYR A 4 -48.74 4.30 5.81
C TYR A 4 -47.59 5.19 5.30
N THR A 5 -47.78 6.52 5.27
CA THR A 5 -46.77 7.44 4.73
C THR A 5 -45.62 7.71 5.71
N ASN A 6 -45.83 7.53 7.02
CA ASN A 6 -44.79 7.76 8.04
C ASN A 6 -43.93 6.51 8.33
N LEU A 7 -44.39 5.31 7.95
CA LEU A 7 -43.61 4.08 8.10
C LEU A 7 -42.61 3.87 6.94
N LEU A 8 -42.92 4.39 5.76
CA LEU A 8 -42.05 4.27 4.58
C LEU A 8 -40.78 5.15 4.70
N THR A 9 -40.88 6.29 5.39
CA THR A 9 -39.76 7.21 5.60
C THR A 9 -38.75 6.70 6.63
N LEU A 10 -39.18 5.86 7.58
CA LEU A 10 -38.30 5.28 8.60
C LEU A 10 -37.43 4.14 8.03
N PHE A 11 -37.92 3.42 7.00
CA PHE A 11 -37.18 2.34 6.35
C PHE A 11 -36.13 2.86 5.35
N LEU A 12 -36.31 4.07 4.82
CA LEU A 12 -35.38 4.66 3.85
C LEU A 12 -34.11 5.26 4.48
N PHE A 13 -34.13 5.57 5.79
CA PHE A 13 -32.96 6.13 6.50
C PHE A 13 -31.99 5.06 7.05
N ALA A 14 -32.39 3.78 7.09
CA ALA A 14 -31.53 2.69 7.56
C ALA A 14 -30.48 2.23 6.52
N PHE A 15 -30.56 2.69 5.26
CA PHE A 15 -29.68 2.23 4.17
C PHE A 15 -28.50 3.16 3.85
N LEU A 16 -28.26 4.20 4.64
CA LEU A 16 -27.17 5.18 4.37
C LEU A 16 -25.96 5.08 5.31
N ALA A 17 -25.88 4.05 6.16
CA ALA A 17 -24.70 3.77 6.96
C ALA A 17 -23.88 2.60 6.40
N SER A 18 -23.47 2.68 5.13
CA SER A 18 -22.30 1.92 4.66
C SER A 18 -21.11 2.87 4.64
N CYS A 19 -20.71 3.31 5.83
CA CYS A 19 -19.34 3.76 6.05
C CYS A 19 -18.47 2.52 5.90
N SER A 20 -17.51 2.56 4.96
CA SER A 20 -16.38 1.63 4.90
C SER A 20 -15.66 1.64 6.25
N GLY A 21 -16.09 0.78 7.17
CA GLY A 21 -15.59 0.76 8.54
C GLY A 21 -14.25 0.05 8.61
N THR A 22 -13.25 0.69 9.20
CA THR A 22 -12.02 0.00 9.62
C THR A 22 -12.40 -1.12 10.58
N LYS A 23 -11.96 -2.36 10.31
CA LYS A 23 -12.26 -3.52 11.13
C LYS A 23 -11.30 -3.57 12.32
N GLN A 24 -11.85 -3.73 13.52
CA GLN A 24 -11.07 -3.96 14.73
C GLN A 24 -10.89 -5.46 14.98
N ILE A 25 -9.67 -5.88 15.29
CA ILE A 25 -9.26 -7.29 15.42
C ILE A 25 -8.36 -7.43 16.64
N THR A 26 -8.67 -8.38 17.52
CA THR A 26 -7.76 -8.77 18.60
C THR A 26 -6.69 -9.68 18.03
N VAL A 27 -5.42 -9.31 18.21
CA VAL A 27 -4.29 -10.06 17.70
C VAL A 27 -4.00 -11.23 18.62
N HIS A 28 -3.90 -12.43 18.04
CA HIS A 28 -3.52 -13.64 18.76
C HIS A 28 -2.05 -13.56 19.20
N ASP A 29 -1.76 -13.94 20.44
CA ASP A 29 -0.41 -14.09 20.97
C ASP A 29 0.07 -15.53 20.71
N SER A 30 1.07 -15.69 19.86
CA SER A 30 1.59 -16.98 19.43
C SER A 30 2.53 -17.57 20.48
N GLU A 31 2.23 -18.79 20.91
CA GLU A 31 3.10 -19.58 21.79
C GLU A 31 4.25 -20.27 21.03
N SER A 32 4.14 -20.43 19.70
CA SER A 32 5.15 -21.06 18.86
C SER A 32 6.08 -20.04 18.23
N HIS A 33 7.38 -20.36 18.17
CA HIS A 33 8.35 -19.54 17.46
C HIS A 33 7.98 -19.43 15.98
N ILE A 34 8.05 -18.22 15.43
CA ILE A 34 7.79 -17.95 14.02
C ILE A 34 9.13 -17.64 13.35
N THR A 35 9.51 -18.47 12.38
CA THR A 35 10.69 -18.26 11.54
C THR A 35 10.32 -17.29 10.41
N ILE A 36 11.14 -16.28 10.16
CA ILE A 36 10.91 -15.32 9.07
C ILE A 36 11.50 -15.88 7.78
N ASP A 37 10.68 -16.61 7.02
CA ASP A 37 11.08 -17.28 5.78
C ASP A 37 10.09 -17.07 4.61
N GLY A 38 8.99 -16.35 4.86
CA GLY A 38 7.95 -16.09 3.86
C GLY A 38 6.92 -17.22 3.76
N SER A 39 6.92 -18.19 4.69
CA SER A 39 5.99 -19.31 4.74
C SER A 39 4.94 -19.14 5.84
N LEU A 40 3.73 -19.66 5.60
CA LEU A 40 2.68 -19.75 6.62
C LEU A 40 2.78 -21.00 7.50
N SER A 41 3.84 -21.81 7.34
CA SER A 41 3.94 -23.13 8.00
C SER A 41 3.96 -23.06 9.52
N ASP A 42 4.52 -21.97 10.08
CA ASP A 42 4.59 -21.75 11.53
C ASP A 42 3.35 -21.01 12.09
N TRP A 43 2.42 -20.61 11.21
CA TRP A 43 1.30 -19.73 11.56
C TRP A 43 0.03 -20.50 11.92
N ASP A 44 -0.63 -20.15 13.03
CA ASP A 44 -2.04 -20.46 13.22
C ASP A 44 -2.90 -19.53 12.35
N THR A 45 -3.09 -19.93 11.09
CA THR A 45 -3.87 -19.17 10.10
C THR A 45 -5.34 -18.96 10.50
N GLY A 46 -5.89 -19.78 11.42
CA GLY A 46 -7.25 -19.62 11.92
C GLY A 46 -7.36 -18.50 12.94
N ALA A 47 -6.39 -18.38 13.84
CA ALA A 47 -6.38 -17.37 14.90
C ALA A 47 -5.79 -16.01 14.45
N SER A 48 -4.95 -16.00 13.42
CA SER A 48 -4.21 -14.80 12.97
C SER A 48 -4.84 -14.04 11.80
N SER A 49 -5.90 -14.56 11.18
CA SER A 49 -6.51 -13.96 9.98
C SER A 49 -7.12 -12.58 10.27
N LEU A 50 -6.74 -11.57 9.47
CA LEU A 50 -7.36 -10.24 9.48
C LEU A 50 -8.57 -10.17 8.54
N ASN A 51 -8.46 -10.83 7.38
CA ASN A 51 -9.49 -10.90 6.35
C ASN A 51 -9.47 -12.26 5.61
N ASP A 52 -10.58 -12.56 4.93
CA ASP A 52 -10.74 -13.80 4.17
C ASP A 52 -10.95 -13.53 2.67
N SER A 53 -10.29 -12.51 2.12
CA SER A 53 -10.41 -12.18 0.69
C SER A 53 -9.79 -13.28 -0.20
N ASP A 54 -10.36 -13.42 -1.40
CA ASP A 54 -9.86 -14.35 -2.43
C ASP A 54 -8.67 -13.79 -3.21
N GLU A 55 -8.39 -12.48 -3.09
CA GLU A 55 -7.31 -11.85 -3.82
C GLU A 55 -6.02 -11.75 -3.01
N ILE A 56 -6.13 -11.25 -1.78
CA ILE A 56 -5.01 -11.08 -0.83
C ILE A 56 -5.53 -11.36 0.58
N ARG A 57 -4.84 -12.23 1.31
CA ARG A 57 -5.11 -12.49 2.72
C ARG A 57 -4.03 -11.89 3.58
N TYR A 58 -4.45 -11.31 4.70
CA TYR A 58 -3.54 -10.73 5.68
C TYR A 58 -3.67 -11.48 6.99
N PHE A 59 -2.53 -11.73 7.62
CA PHE A 59 -2.45 -12.32 8.94
C PHE A 59 -1.62 -11.43 9.83
N ALA A 60 -1.98 -11.37 11.11
CA ALA A 60 -1.13 -10.78 12.12
C ALA A 60 -1.19 -11.59 13.41
N THR A 61 -0.04 -11.75 14.04
CA THR A 61 0.11 -12.36 15.36
C THR A 61 1.19 -11.64 16.14
N ARG A 62 1.11 -11.68 17.46
CA ARG A 62 2.12 -11.12 18.34
C ARG A 62 2.92 -12.27 18.95
N GLN A 63 4.20 -12.06 19.21
CA GLN A 63 4.97 -12.93 20.11
C GLN A 63 5.95 -12.05 20.89
N GLY A 64 5.74 -11.94 22.20
CA GLY A 64 6.52 -11.03 23.04
C GLY A 64 6.39 -9.57 22.58
N ASP A 65 7.53 -8.92 22.33
CA ASP A 65 7.63 -7.52 21.89
C ASP A 65 7.68 -7.35 20.36
N TYR A 66 7.27 -8.38 19.60
CA TYR A 66 7.25 -8.35 18.14
C TYR A 66 5.84 -8.57 17.60
N LEU A 67 5.48 -7.78 16.59
CA LEU A 67 4.35 -8.02 15.71
C LEU A 67 4.85 -8.75 14.47
N TYR A 68 4.20 -9.86 14.14
CA TYR A 68 4.41 -10.59 12.91
C TYR A 68 3.24 -10.29 11.98
N VAL A 69 3.55 -9.97 10.73
CA VAL A 69 2.56 -9.70 9.69
C VAL A 69 2.85 -10.58 8.48
N PHE A 70 1.82 -11.19 7.93
CA PHE A 70 1.92 -11.98 6.72
C PHE A 70 0.94 -11.48 5.66
N VAL A 71 1.39 -11.42 4.41
CA VAL A 71 0.55 -11.13 3.25
C VAL A 71 0.64 -12.30 2.26
N ASP A 72 -0.48 -12.97 2.04
CA ASP A 72 -0.62 -14.09 1.12
C ASP A 72 -1.38 -13.63 -0.14
N VAL A 73 -0.66 -13.49 -1.25
CA VAL A 73 -1.25 -13.05 -2.52
C VAL A 73 -1.75 -14.25 -3.31
N ARG A 74 -3.05 -14.25 -3.62
CA ARG A 74 -3.74 -15.39 -4.25
C ARG A 74 -4.20 -15.10 -5.68
N SER A 75 -4.30 -13.81 -6.03
CA SER A 75 -4.64 -13.37 -7.38
C SER A 75 -3.38 -13.06 -8.19
N ILE A 76 -3.25 -13.67 -9.37
CA ILE A 76 -2.18 -13.37 -10.34
C ILE A 76 -2.18 -11.87 -10.71
N TYR A 77 -3.36 -11.26 -10.82
CA TYR A 77 -3.48 -9.84 -11.12
C TYR A 77 -2.94 -8.96 -9.99
N LYS A 78 -3.14 -9.37 -8.72
CA LYS A 78 -2.58 -8.65 -7.57
C LYS A 78 -1.09 -8.87 -7.44
N ASP A 79 -0.59 -10.09 -7.63
CA ASP A 79 0.84 -10.38 -7.65
C ASP A 79 1.55 -9.49 -8.69
N TYR A 80 1.02 -9.44 -9.91
CA TYR A 80 1.54 -8.56 -10.96
C TYR A 80 1.47 -7.07 -10.56
N SER A 81 0.35 -6.63 -9.99
CA SER A 81 0.18 -5.23 -9.56
C SER A 81 1.19 -4.84 -8.47
N ILE A 82 1.43 -5.72 -7.50
CA ILE A 82 2.41 -5.51 -6.41
C ILE A 82 3.83 -5.48 -6.98
N ARG A 83 4.20 -6.38 -7.89
CA ARG A 83 5.53 -6.35 -8.53
C ARG A 83 5.76 -5.06 -9.31
N GLN A 84 4.71 -4.48 -9.90
CA GLN A 84 4.81 -3.21 -10.62
C GLN A 84 4.79 -1.98 -9.71
N MET A 85 3.87 -1.91 -8.76
CA MET A 85 3.56 -0.71 -7.98
C MET A 85 4.05 -0.76 -6.55
N GLY A 86 4.60 -1.89 -6.12
CA GLY A 86 4.94 -2.16 -4.74
C GLY A 86 3.72 -2.44 -3.87
N MET A 87 3.99 -2.91 -2.66
CA MET A 87 2.99 -3.01 -1.60
C MET A 87 3.54 -2.33 -0.36
N THR A 88 2.87 -1.27 0.09
CA THR A 88 3.25 -0.52 1.27
C THR A 88 2.44 -1.01 2.45
N VAL A 89 3.14 -1.45 3.50
CA VAL A 89 2.56 -1.65 4.82
C VAL A 89 2.74 -0.35 5.59
N TYR A 90 1.67 0.13 6.21
CA TYR A 90 1.67 1.28 7.11
C TYR A 90 1.37 0.79 8.52
N LEU A 91 2.03 1.37 9.52
CA LEU A 91 1.80 1.01 10.91
C LEU A 91 1.91 2.26 11.80
N SER A 92 0.99 2.43 12.74
CA SER A 92 0.98 3.58 13.66
C SER A 92 0.15 3.32 14.91
N ASN A 93 0.55 3.89 16.05
CA ASN A 93 -0.31 3.94 17.24
C ASN A 93 -1.35 5.09 17.18
N SER A 94 -1.38 5.91 16.12
CA SER A 94 -2.26 7.09 15.99
C SER A 94 -3.08 7.05 14.70
N GLU A 95 -4.39 7.27 14.81
CA GLU A 95 -5.28 7.35 13.65
C GLU A 95 -4.94 8.54 12.74
N ASP A 96 -4.74 9.71 13.34
CA ASP A 96 -4.45 10.97 12.64
C ASP A 96 -3.18 10.86 11.77
N ASN A 97 -2.19 10.12 12.27
CA ASN A 97 -0.90 9.92 11.62
C ASN A 97 -0.73 8.49 11.08
N ARG A 98 -1.81 7.76 10.81
CA ARG A 98 -1.71 6.34 10.41
C ARG A 98 -0.94 6.07 9.11
N ARG A 99 -0.70 7.11 8.30
CA ARG A 99 0.05 7.08 7.04
C ARG A 99 1.43 7.75 7.12
N SER A 100 1.88 8.14 8.31
CA SER A 100 3.10 8.94 8.46
C SER A 100 4.35 8.19 8.00
N VAL A 101 4.42 6.89 8.27
CA VAL A 101 5.53 6.01 7.86
C VAL A 101 4.97 4.72 7.27
N GLY A 102 5.49 4.33 6.10
CA GLY A 102 5.17 3.08 5.42
C GLY A 102 6.41 2.39 4.89
N ILE A 103 6.41 1.07 4.90
CA ILE A 103 7.46 0.23 4.31
C ILE A 103 6.88 -0.50 3.10
N GLY A 104 7.40 -0.17 1.93
CA GLY A 104 7.06 -0.75 0.63
C GLY A 104 7.96 -1.93 0.30
N TYR A 105 7.42 -3.14 0.35
CA TYR A 105 8.12 -4.35 -0.07
C TYR A 105 7.19 -5.38 -0.76
N PRO A 106 7.55 -5.90 -1.93
CA PRO A 106 8.67 -5.42 -2.75
C PRO A 106 8.49 -3.95 -3.15
N ALA A 107 9.58 -3.25 -3.47
CA ALA A 107 9.53 -1.81 -3.74
C ALA A 107 8.63 -1.46 -4.95
N GLY A 108 8.56 -2.36 -5.93
CA GLY A 108 7.79 -2.20 -7.16
C GLY A 108 8.57 -1.47 -8.26
N THR A 109 8.54 -2.00 -9.47
CA THR A 109 9.35 -1.49 -10.59
C THR A 109 9.04 -0.03 -10.93
N PHE A 110 7.76 0.37 -10.91
CA PHE A 110 7.36 1.76 -11.18
C PHE A 110 7.80 2.73 -10.09
N ASN A 111 7.92 2.28 -8.84
CA ASN A 111 8.45 3.12 -7.76
C ASN A 111 9.96 3.22 -7.85
N LEU A 112 10.67 2.12 -8.16
CA LEU A 112 12.12 2.17 -8.35
C LEU A 112 12.53 3.17 -9.44
N LEU A 113 11.69 3.34 -10.46
CA LEU A 113 11.89 4.34 -11.51
C LEU A 113 11.99 5.78 -10.97
N ARG A 114 11.43 6.08 -9.78
CA ARG A 114 11.52 7.41 -9.13
C ARG A 114 12.96 7.84 -8.85
N GLN A 115 13.89 6.90 -8.75
CA GLN A 115 15.33 7.17 -8.62
C GLN A 115 15.95 7.77 -9.89
N TYR A 116 15.21 7.75 -11.01
CA TYR A 116 15.59 8.32 -12.31
C TYR A 116 14.60 9.43 -12.70
N PRO A 117 14.74 10.66 -12.18
CA PRO A 117 13.69 11.69 -12.28
C PRO A 117 13.21 11.99 -13.71
N ASN A 118 14.14 12.01 -14.68
CA ASN A 118 13.81 12.24 -16.08
C ASN A 118 12.99 11.08 -16.68
N ALA A 119 13.39 9.85 -16.39
CA ALA A 119 12.70 8.65 -16.85
C ALA A 119 11.31 8.53 -16.20
N PHE A 120 11.22 8.77 -14.89
CA PHE A 120 9.96 8.79 -14.17
C PHE A 120 8.98 9.87 -14.67
N ASN A 121 9.48 11.08 -14.94
CA ASN A 121 8.66 12.13 -15.53
C ASN A 121 8.17 11.73 -16.93
N GLY A 122 9.02 11.13 -17.75
CA GLY A 122 8.62 10.56 -19.05
C GLY A 122 7.53 9.50 -18.90
N PHE A 123 7.75 8.51 -18.04
CA PHE A 123 6.79 7.43 -17.76
C PHE A 123 5.41 7.93 -17.32
N THR A 124 5.38 8.99 -16.50
CA THR A 124 4.12 9.55 -15.98
C THR A 124 3.44 10.54 -16.94
N THR A 125 4.10 10.99 -18.00
CA THR A 125 3.58 12.07 -18.88
C THR A 125 3.48 11.71 -20.37
N ASP A 126 4.25 10.74 -20.85
CA ASP A 126 4.31 10.27 -22.24
C ASP A 126 3.69 8.86 -22.36
N LEU A 127 2.59 8.75 -23.11
CA LEU A 127 1.86 7.48 -23.32
C LEU A 127 2.66 6.43 -24.08
N GLU A 128 3.60 6.87 -24.92
CA GLU A 128 4.43 5.99 -25.75
C GLU A 128 5.75 5.65 -25.07
N TRP A 129 6.03 6.22 -23.88
CA TRP A 129 7.28 6.01 -23.15
C TRP A 129 7.60 4.53 -22.97
N GLY A 130 6.62 3.73 -22.52
CA GLY A 130 6.79 2.30 -22.26
C GLY A 130 6.95 1.43 -23.51
N ARG A 131 6.86 1.98 -24.72
CA ARG A 131 7.07 1.26 -25.99
C ARG A 131 8.48 1.43 -26.55
N LYS A 132 9.24 2.39 -26.04
CA LYS A 132 10.60 2.67 -26.50
C LYS A 132 11.54 1.55 -25.99
N PRO A 133 12.40 0.95 -26.85
CA PRO A 133 13.26 -0.16 -26.47
C PRO A 133 14.13 0.12 -25.23
N GLU A 134 14.72 1.32 -25.15
CA GLU A 134 15.56 1.74 -24.03
C GLU A 134 14.81 1.77 -22.69
N ASN A 135 13.52 2.10 -22.72
CA ASN A 135 12.68 2.14 -21.53
C ASN A 135 12.23 0.73 -21.12
N ILE A 136 12.02 -0.16 -22.09
CA ILE A 136 11.74 -1.58 -21.82
C ILE A 136 12.95 -2.24 -21.14
N GLU A 137 14.16 -1.93 -21.61
CA GLU A 137 15.41 -2.40 -21.03
C GLU A 137 15.57 -1.90 -19.59
N LEU A 138 15.43 -0.58 -19.37
CA LEU A 138 15.46 0.01 -18.03
C LEU A 138 14.44 -0.63 -17.08
N MET A 139 13.20 -0.82 -17.53
CA MET A 139 12.17 -1.48 -16.71
C MET A 139 12.51 -2.94 -16.40
N THR A 140 13.18 -3.63 -17.31
CA THR A 140 13.65 -5.00 -17.12
C THR A 140 14.77 -5.04 -16.08
N GLU A 141 15.71 -4.09 -16.12
CA GLU A 141 16.76 -3.96 -15.10
C GLU A 141 16.17 -3.69 -13.72
N LEU A 142 15.30 -2.69 -13.60
CA LEU A 142 14.63 -2.36 -12.33
C LEU A 142 13.80 -3.53 -11.77
N SER A 143 13.27 -4.40 -12.64
CA SER A 143 12.55 -5.59 -12.20
C SER A 143 13.45 -6.63 -11.52
N LYS A 144 14.76 -6.65 -11.84
CA LYS A 144 15.70 -7.58 -11.19
C LYS A 144 15.98 -7.17 -9.75
N ASP A 145 15.92 -5.87 -9.46
CA ASP A 145 16.21 -5.30 -8.15
C ASP A 145 14.96 -5.20 -7.23
N LEU A 146 13.81 -5.70 -7.68
CA LEU A 146 12.52 -5.47 -7.02
C LEU A 146 12.48 -6.03 -5.58
N PHE A 147 13.21 -7.12 -5.33
CA PHE A 147 13.28 -7.83 -4.05
C PHE A 147 14.57 -7.53 -3.25
N SER A 148 15.55 -6.84 -3.83
CA SER A 148 16.72 -6.37 -3.06
C SER A 148 16.48 -5.02 -2.40
N ARG A 149 15.45 -4.29 -2.83
CA ARG A 149 15.17 -2.91 -2.42
C ARG A 149 13.90 -2.83 -1.60
N VAL A 150 13.97 -2.05 -0.53
CA VAL A 150 12.83 -1.63 0.28
C VAL A 150 12.55 -0.16 0.01
N MET A 151 11.29 0.17 -0.21
CA MET A 151 10.82 1.55 -0.32
C MET A 151 10.41 2.05 1.06
N ILE A 152 10.88 3.22 1.48
CA ILE A 152 10.42 3.90 2.70
C ILE A 152 9.54 5.06 2.25
N VAL A 153 8.33 5.14 2.81
CA VAL A 153 7.35 6.19 2.52
C VAL A 153 7.16 7.03 3.77
N GLU A 154 7.43 8.33 3.71
CA GLU A 154 7.25 9.25 4.84
C GLU A 154 6.31 10.40 4.51
N ARG A 155 5.48 10.79 5.48
CA ARG A 155 4.59 11.96 5.42
C ARG A 155 4.71 12.74 6.73
N PHE A 156 5.39 13.88 6.66
CA PHE A 156 5.75 14.68 7.84
C PHE A 156 4.56 15.33 8.57
N ASP A 157 3.37 15.44 7.96
CA ASP A 157 2.18 16.05 8.60
C ASP A 157 0.86 15.30 8.35
N GLY A 158 0.89 13.99 8.08
CA GLY A 158 -0.30 13.14 7.89
C GLY A 158 -1.10 13.41 6.60
N GLY A 159 -0.95 14.58 5.99
CA GLY A 159 -1.58 15.00 4.74
C GLY A 159 -0.59 15.44 3.64
N SER A 160 0.69 15.54 3.94
CA SER A 160 1.73 16.01 3.02
C SER A 160 1.89 15.05 1.86
N ARG A 161 2.56 15.58 0.82
CA ARG A 161 3.08 14.73 -0.24
C ARG A 161 4.01 13.68 0.37
N PRO A 162 3.85 12.40 0.01
CA PRO A 162 4.76 11.38 0.46
C PRO A 162 6.14 11.62 -0.14
N GLU A 163 7.15 11.47 0.70
CA GLU A 163 8.53 11.32 0.29
C GLU A 163 8.88 9.84 0.20
N PHE A 164 9.73 9.50 -0.77
CA PHE A 164 10.07 8.12 -1.08
C PHE A 164 11.59 7.95 -0.99
N GLY A 165 12.03 7.15 -0.03
CA GLY A 165 13.39 6.64 0.06
C GLY A 165 13.49 5.22 -0.47
N PHE A 166 14.66 4.83 -0.97
CA PHE A 166 14.93 3.44 -1.37
C PHE A 166 16.24 2.99 -0.72
N VAL A 167 16.17 1.90 0.02
CA VAL A 167 17.29 1.30 0.75
C VAL A 167 17.44 -0.17 0.36
N GLU A 168 18.61 -0.76 0.62
CA GLU A 168 18.79 -2.20 0.47
C GLU A 168 18.05 -2.94 1.59
N LEU A 169 17.50 -4.12 1.29
CA LEU A 169 16.77 -4.95 2.26
C LEU A 169 17.60 -5.21 3.53
N SER A 170 18.90 -5.50 3.35
CA SER A 170 19.84 -5.74 4.44
C SER A 170 20.04 -4.54 5.38
N GLN A 171 19.72 -3.31 4.96
CA GLN A 171 19.80 -2.15 5.84
C GLN A 171 18.63 -2.09 6.82
N VAL A 172 17.46 -2.61 6.42
CA VAL A 172 16.26 -2.61 7.27
C VAL A 172 16.35 -3.72 8.34
N GLU A 173 16.97 -4.85 7.98
CA GLU A 173 17.23 -5.99 8.89
C GLU A 173 18.09 -5.64 10.11
N ILE A 174 18.92 -4.59 10.01
CA ILE A 174 19.81 -4.15 11.09
C ILE A 174 19.03 -3.53 12.27
N ASP A 175 17.85 -2.96 12.02
CA ASP A 175 17.03 -2.30 13.04
C ASP A 175 16.02 -3.26 13.72
N GLY A 176 16.29 -4.56 13.66
CA GLY A 176 15.45 -5.62 14.24
C GLY A 176 14.17 -5.91 13.45
N PHE A 177 14.04 -5.29 12.28
CA PHE A 177 12.93 -5.47 11.36
C PHE A 177 13.29 -6.47 10.28
N GLU A 178 12.65 -7.63 10.25
CA GLU A 178 12.99 -8.68 9.29
C GLU A 178 11.88 -8.79 8.24
N ILE A 179 12.26 -9.00 6.97
CA ILE A 179 11.32 -9.23 5.87
C ILE A 179 11.76 -10.48 5.11
N ALA A 180 10.84 -11.38 4.84
CA ALA A 180 11.08 -12.51 3.96
C ALA A 180 9.96 -12.68 2.92
N THR A 181 10.33 -13.31 1.81
CA THR A 181 9.40 -13.78 0.78
C THR A 181 9.80 -15.20 0.40
N ASP A 182 8.82 -16.09 0.28
CA ASP A 182 9.08 -17.43 -0.23
C ASP A 182 9.27 -17.37 -1.76
N THR A 183 10.51 -17.60 -2.21
CA THR A 183 10.88 -17.58 -3.62
C THR A 183 10.47 -18.84 -4.39
N ASP A 184 10.15 -19.93 -3.68
CA ASP A 184 9.71 -21.19 -4.29
C ASP A 184 8.21 -21.16 -4.62
N ARG A 185 7.47 -20.23 -4.03
CA ARG A 185 6.06 -20.01 -4.35
C ARG A 185 5.87 -19.26 -5.67
N ARG A 186 4.86 -19.71 -6.42
CA ARG A 186 4.46 -19.09 -7.68
C ARG A 186 3.96 -17.65 -7.53
N LEU A 187 3.26 -17.38 -6.43
CA LEU A 187 2.69 -16.07 -6.13
C LEU A 187 3.39 -15.49 -4.91
N LEU A 188 3.44 -14.16 -4.85
CA LEU A 188 4.05 -13.45 -3.75
C LEU A 188 3.46 -13.86 -2.40
N SER A 189 4.36 -14.12 -1.48
CA SER A 189 4.09 -14.15 -0.05
C SER A 189 5.10 -13.23 0.62
N LEU A 190 4.64 -12.49 1.61
CA LEU A 190 5.46 -11.54 2.36
C LEU A 190 5.27 -11.81 3.84
N GLU A 191 6.37 -11.96 4.55
CA GLU A 191 6.39 -12.08 5.99
C GLU A 191 7.27 -10.98 6.58
N MET A 192 6.79 -10.37 7.66
CA MET A 192 7.44 -9.24 8.30
C MET A 192 7.44 -9.42 9.81
N LYS A 193 8.59 -9.19 10.44
CA LYS A 193 8.75 -9.09 11.89
C LYS A 193 9.05 -7.66 12.29
N ILE A 194 8.23 -7.12 13.18
CA ILE A 194 8.21 -5.69 13.50
C ILE A 194 8.40 -5.51 15.01
N PRO A 195 9.51 -4.87 15.46
CA PRO A 195 9.67 -4.52 16.86
C PRO A 195 8.62 -3.53 17.34
N LEU A 196 8.07 -3.76 18.55
CA LEU A 196 7.06 -2.94 19.23
C LEU A 196 7.65 -2.15 20.41
N ASP A 197 8.95 -1.88 20.39
CA ASP A 197 9.68 -1.14 21.43
C ASP A 197 9.86 0.35 21.12
N GLY A 198 9.41 0.80 19.94
CA GLY A 198 9.61 2.16 19.41
C GLY A 198 10.97 2.39 18.76
N GLY A 199 11.82 1.37 18.65
CA GLY A 199 13.15 1.47 18.03
C GLY A 199 13.16 1.30 16.51
N SER A 200 12.10 0.71 15.95
CA SER A 200 11.99 0.46 14.50
C SER A 200 11.63 1.72 13.70
N LEU A 201 11.75 1.65 12.36
CA LEU A 201 11.35 2.73 11.44
C LEU A 201 9.90 3.21 11.65
N TYR A 202 8.99 2.31 12.03
CA TYR A 202 7.62 2.69 12.33
C TYR A 202 7.47 3.47 13.65
N ASN A 203 8.43 3.35 14.58
CA ASN A 203 8.41 3.94 15.92
C ASN A 203 7.09 3.65 16.65
N VAL A 204 6.66 2.39 16.60
CA VAL A 204 5.43 1.93 17.25
C VAL A 204 5.71 1.18 18.54
N LYS A 205 4.74 1.22 19.44
CA LYS A 205 4.76 0.56 20.74
C LYS A 205 3.71 -0.54 20.84
N ASN A 206 3.89 -1.43 21.82
CA ASN A 206 2.96 -2.50 22.18
C ASN A 206 1.63 -1.97 22.78
N GLU A 207 0.86 -1.28 21.94
CA GLU A 207 -0.46 -0.74 22.20
C GLU A 207 -1.37 -1.04 21.00
N ASP A 208 -2.55 -0.43 20.94
CA ASP A 208 -3.39 -0.60 19.76
C ASP A 208 -2.72 0.04 18.53
N LEU A 209 -2.78 -0.67 17.40
CA LEU A 209 -2.12 -0.28 16.16
C LEU A 209 -3.12 -0.13 15.04
N TRP A 210 -2.96 0.92 14.25
CA TRP A 210 -3.52 1.00 12.91
C TRP A 210 -2.53 0.36 11.95
N ILE A 211 -2.99 -0.65 11.22
CA ILE A 211 -2.23 -1.27 10.13
C ILE A 211 -2.95 -1.06 8.81
N GLY A 212 -2.20 -0.65 7.79
CA GLY A 212 -2.70 -0.43 6.44
C GLY A 212 -1.89 -1.19 5.40
N PHE A 213 -2.55 -1.79 4.43
CA PHE A 213 -1.90 -2.43 3.28
C PHE A 213 -2.34 -1.71 2.01
N ALA A 214 -1.38 -1.17 1.25
CA ALA A 214 -1.68 -0.34 0.11
C ALA A 214 -0.87 -0.71 -1.14
N ILE A 215 -1.55 -0.72 -2.29
CA ILE A 215 -0.95 -0.77 -3.62
C ILE A 215 -1.25 0.59 -4.26
N GLU A 216 -0.27 1.50 -4.23
CA GLU A 216 -0.42 2.88 -4.66
C GLU A 216 0.32 3.12 -6.00
N PRO A 217 -0.39 3.38 -7.10
CA PRO A 217 0.26 3.66 -8.37
C PRO A 217 0.86 5.07 -8.40
N PRO A 218 1.88 5.29 -9.25
CA PRO A 218 2.32 6.62 -9.61
C PRO A 218 1.19 7.49 -10.15
N VAL A 219 1.27 8.80 -9.91
CA VAL A 219 0.29 9.76 -10.44
C VAL A 219 0.62 10.07 -11.90
N PHE A 220 -0.17 9.51 -12.81
CA PHE A 220 -0.06 9.77 -14.25
C PHE A 220 -0.70 11.11 -14.65
N ARG A 221 -0.01 11.86 -15.53
CA ARG A 221 -0.39 13.17 -16.05
C ARG A 221 -0.07 13.25 -17.54
N PHE A 222 -0.82 12.52 -18.34
CA PHE A 222 -0.66 12.55 -19.80
C PHE A 222 -1.01 13.94 -20.34
N ARG A 223 -0.11 14.52 -21.15
CA ARG A 223 -0.38 15.77 -21.85
C ARG A 223 -1.14 15.46 -23.15
N GLU A 224 -2.33 16.01 -23.30
CA GLU A 224 -3.03 16.01 -24.60
C GLU A 224 -2.40 17.08 -25.50
N GLU A 225 -1.84 16.70 -26.66
CA GLU A 225 -1.13 17.60 -27.58
C GLU A 225 -1.99 18.75 -28.14
N ASN A 226 -3.32 18.71 -27.98
CA ASN A 226 -4.24 19.70 -28.55
C ASN A 226 -4.80 20.74 -27.55
N GLN A 227 -4.30 20.83 -26.31
CA GLN A 227 -4.70 21.88 -25.39
C GLN A 227 -3.70 23.04 -25.41
N SER A 228 -3.95 24.04 -26.25
CA SER A 228 -3.29 25.34 -26.18
C SER A 228 -3.56 25.98 -24.81
N MET A 229 -2.55 25.95 -23.93
CA MET A 229 -2.66 26.51 -22.58
C MET A 229 -2.77 28.03 -22.63
N SER A 230 -3.76 28.57 -21.92
CA SER A 230 -3.86 30.02 -21.69
C SER A 230 -2.84 30.46 -20.63
N PRO A 231 -2.27 31.69 -20.69
CA PRO A 231 -1.25 32.17 -19.73
C PRO A 231 -1.67 32.12 -18.25
N ARG A 232 -2.98 32.05 -17.95
CA ARG A 232 -3.51 31.87 -16.59
C ARG A 232 -3.38 30.45 -16.03
N GLN A 233 -3.11 29.43 -16.86
CA GLN A 233 -2.87 28.05 -16.42
C GLN A 233 -1.41 27.77 -16.05
N GLN A 234 -0.47 28.66 -16.40
CA GLN A 234 0.93 28.52 -16.00
C GLN A 234 1.15 28.83 -14.51
N THR A 235 0.35 29.71 -13.90
CA THR A 235 0.51 30.10 -12.49
C THR A 235 -0.06 29.07 -11.50
N SER A 236 -0.89 28.12 -11.95
CA SER A 236 -1.42 27.03 -11.11
C SER A 236 -0.55 25.77 -11.10
N MET A 237 0.63 25.77 -11.76
CA MET A 237 1.54 24.61 -11.81
C MET A 237 2.17 24.21 -10.46
N TYR A 238 2.05 25.04 -9.41
CA TYR A 238 2.62 24.76 -8.08
C TYR A 238 1.58 24.60 -6.94
N GLY A 239 0.28 24.73 -7.22
CA GLY A 239 -0.79 24.58 -6.22
C GLY A 239 -1.83 23.58 -6.66
N TYR A 240 -1.90 22.43 -6.00
CA TYR A 240 -2.95 21.43 -6.27
C TYR A 240 -4.28 21.86 -5.65
N GLY A 241 -5.07 22.60 -6.41
CA GLY A 241 -6.46 22.91 -6.10
C GLY A 241 -7.41 21.85 -6.63
N TYR A 242 -8.22 21.28 -5.74
CA TYR A 242 -9.45 20.57 -6.06
C TYR A 242 -10.39 21.49 -6.88
N GLY A 243 -10.85 21.05 -8.06
CA GLY A 243 -11.95 21.75 -8.74
C GLY A 243 -12.04 21.60 -10.27
N GLN A 244 -12.92 20.69 -10.68
CA GLN A 244 -13.82 20.75 -11.85
C GLN A 244 -13.35 20.43 -13.29
N ARG A 245 -14.25 19.65 -13.93
CA ARG A 245 -14.55 19.39 -15.35
C ARG A 245 -13.59 18.49 -16.13
N GLN A 246 -13.88 17.19 -16.07
CA GLN A 246 -13.42 16.18 -17.03
C GLN A 246 -14.07 16.39 -18.41
N PRO A 247 -13.29 16.48 -19.50
CA PRO A 247 -13.75 16.13 -20.83
C PRO A 247 -13.57 14.62 -21.08
N ARG A 248 -14.57 14.06 -21.79
CA ARG A 248 -14.73 12.73 -22.41
C ARG A 248 -13.53 11.76 -22.38
N GLN A 249 -13.73 10.70 -21.58
CA GLN A 249 -13.36 9.29 -21.77
C GLN A 249 -12.41 8.94 -22.95
N SER A 250 -11.11 9.13 -22.75
CA SER A 250 -10.14 8.16 -23.25
C SER A 250 -10.05 7.01 -22.24
N ALA A 251 -9.87 5.77 -22.71
CA ALA A 251 -9.80 4.59 -21.86
C ALA A 251 -8.67 4.71 -20.84
N ARG A 252 -8.97 5.30 -19.67
CA ARG A 252 -8.15 5.22 -18.47
C ARG A 252 -7.98 3.73 -18.22
N ARG A 253 -6.77 3.20 -18.46
CA ARG A 253 -6.32 2.01 -17.73
C ARG A 253 -6.52 2.36 -16.26
N THR A 254 -7.60 1.87 -15.66
CA THR A 254 -7.83 1.97 -14.23
C THR A 254 -6.74 1.12 -13.62
N VAL A 255 -5.65 1.80 -13.22
CA VAL A 255 -4.54 1.14 -12.55
C VAL A 255 -5.11 0.64 -11.23
N PRO A 256 -5.09 -0.69 -10.96
CA PRO A 256 -5.72 -1.24 -9.77
C PRO A 256 -5.05 -0.65 -8.53
N THR A 257 -5.82 0.11 -7.76
CA THR A 257 -5.43 0.58 -6.43
C THR A 257 -6.06 -0.34 -5.41
N GLN A 258 -5.35 -0.62 -4.32
CA GLN A 258 -5.90 -1.33 -3.17
C GLN A 258 -5.46 -0.65 -1.90
N GLU A 259 -6.37 -0.62 -0.93
CA GLU A 259 -6.11 -0.08 0.38
C GLU A 259 -7.03 -0.76 1.39
N ASP A 260 -6.42 -1.50 2.33
CA ASP A 260 -7.12 -2.19 3.40
C ASP A 260 -6.57 -1.71 4.75
N TRP A 261 -7.46 -1.33 5.67
CA TRP A 261 -7.08 -0.85 7.01
C TRP A 261 -7.72 -1.70 8.11
N PHE A 262 -6.94 -1.96 9.15
CA PHE A 262 -7.37 -2.68 10.35
C PHE A 262 -6.88 -1.97 11.61
N ILE A 263 -7.62 -2.12 12.70
CA ILE A 263 -7.17 -1.76 14.05
C ILE A 263 -6.83 -3.06 14.77
N LEU A 264 -5.56 -3.23 15.10
CA LEU A 264 -5.04 -4.35 15.86
C LEU A 264 -5.09 -4.01 17.35
N ARG A 265 -5.81 -4.82 18.14
CA ARG A 265 -5.75 -4.77 19.61
C ARG A 265 -4.73 -5.78 20.08
N LEU A 266 -3.64 -5.32 20.68
CA LEU A 266 -2.54 -6.18 21.14
C LEU A 266 -2.70 -6.66 22.59
N ARG A 267 -3.80 -6.27 23.25
CA ARG A 267 -4.15 -6.55 24.66
C ARG A 267 -5.20 -7.65 24.79
#